data_AF-A0A510WRG8-F1
#
_entry.id   AF-A0A510WRG8-F1
#
_cell.length_a   1.000
_cell.length_b   1.000
_cell.length_c   1.000
_cell.angle_alpha   90.00
_cell.angle_beta   90.00
_cell.angle_gamma   90.00
#
_symmetry.space_group_name_H-M   'P 1'
#
loop_
_entity.id
_entity.type
_entity.pdbx_description
1 polymer ?
#
loop_
_entity_poly.entity_id
_entity_poly.type
_entity_poly.pdbx_seq_one_letter_code
_entity_poly.pdbx_strand_id
1 'polypeptide(L)'
;MLNQFKPTWMIESIYNLTPDELKANGIKAILTDLDNTLIAWNNPSGTQELRQWLNQMKTNQIPVIVVSNNNHERVEKAVQRFDLPFVARALKPFKTGIKKALKEYQLQPDEVVMVGDQMLTDVLAANRMNIRSILVKPLMQTDAWNTRINRLMECKIQTQLAKKENFEIQWRNHLDD
;
A
#
# COMPACT_ATOMS: atom_id res chain seq x y z
N MET A 1 12.07 -1.13 18.51
CA MET A 1 12.03 -0.02 17.53
C MET A 1 11.90 -0.50 16.08
N LEU A 2 12.64 -1.53 15.66
CA LEU A 2 12.58 -2.02 14.28
C LEU A 2 11.24 -2.68 13.88
N ASN A 3 10.48 -3.21 14.84
CA ASN A 3 9.18 -3.86 14.57
C ASN A 3 8.15 -2.94 13.89
N GLN A 4 8.27 -1.61 14.04
CA GLN A 4 7.38 -0.66 13.36
C GLN A 4 7.57 -0.64 11.85
N PHE A 5 8.65 -1.21 11.33
CA PHE A 5 8.92 -1.34 9.90
C PHE A 5 8.58 -2.74 9.37
N LYS A 6 8.16 -3.68 10.23
CA LYS A 6 7.82 -5.04 9.81
C LYS A 6 6.41 -5.04 9.19
N PRO A 7 6.26 -5.43 7.92
CA PRO A 7 4.93 -5.59 7.34
C PRO A 7 4.24 -6.85 7.89
N THR A 8 2.92 -6.89 7.82
CA THR A 8 2.13 -8.08 8.12
C THR A 8 2.36 -9.14 7.04
N TRP A 9 2.30 -8.75 5.76
CA TRP A 9 2.57 -9.61 4.62
C TRP A 9 3.49 -8.94 3.60
N MET A 10 4.17 -9.77 2.82
CA MET A 10 4.99 -9.35 1.69
C MET A 10 4.54 -10.12 0.45
N ILE A 11 4.00 -9.43 -0.54
CA ILE A 11 3.50 -10.06 -1.76
C ILE A 11 4.17 -9.47 -3.00
N GLU A 12 4.26 -10.27 -4.05
CA GLU A 12 4.91 -9.86 -5.31
C GLU A 12 4.23 -8.64 -5.94
N SER A 13 2.90 -8.61 -5.97
CA SER A 13 2.12 -7.53 -6.58
C SER A 13 0.80 -7.34 -5.85
N ILE A 14 0.31 -6.09 -5.81
CA ILE A 14 -1.05 -5.79 -5.33
C ILE A 14 -2.12 -6.54 -6.14
N TYR A 15 -1.85 -6.82 -7.43
CA TYR A 15 -2.78 -7.50 -8.32
C TYR A 15 -3.01 -8.97 -7.97
N ASN A 16 -2.14 -9.56 -7.15
CA ASN A 16 -2.32 -10.94 -6.68
C ASN A 16 -3.31 -11.03 -5.51
N LEU A 17 -3.65 -9.90 -4.87
CA LEU A 17 -4.66 -9.90 -3.81
C LEU A 17 -6.02 -10.23 -4.38
N THR A 18 -6.63 -11.28 -3.84
CA THR A 18 -7.99 -11.67 -4.18
C THR A 18 -8.97 -11.22 -3.09
N PRO A 19 -10.24 -10.97 -3.45
CA PRO A 19 -11.28 -10.66 -2.47
C PRO A 19 -11.48 -11.76 -1.42
N ASP A 20 -11.27 -13.02 -1.78
CA ASP A 20 -11.51 -14.14 -0.88
C ASP A 20 -10.45 -14.20 0.23
N GLU A 21 -9.17 -13.97 -0.09
CA GLU A 21 -8.10 -13.84 0.92
C GLU A 21 -8.36 -12.65 1.85
N LEU A 22 -8.80 -11.52 1.31
CA LEU A 22 -9.11 -10.33 2.10
C LEU A 22 -10.26 -10.61 3.07
N LYS A 23 -11.35 -11.22 2.60
CA LYS A 23 -12.50 -11.60 3.42
C LYS A 23 -12.15 -12.64 4.47
N ALA A 24 -11.36 -13.66 4.12
CA ALA A 24 -10.88 -14.68 5.05
C ALA A 24 -10.08 -14.05 6.21
N ASN A 25 -9.36 -12.97 5.90
CA ASN A 25 -8.63 -12.17 6.87
C ASN A 25 -9.47 -11.05 7.53
N GLY A 26 -10.79 -10.98 7.31
CA GLY A 26 -11.66 -9.96 7.89
C GLY A 26 -11.39 -8.54 7.37
N ILE A 27 -10.72 -8.39 6.23
CA ILE A 27 -10.44 -7.11 5.59
C ILE A 27 -11.64 -6.71 4.74
N LYS A 28 -12.17 -5.52 5.00
CA LYS A 28 -13.30 -4.91 4.29
C LYS A 28 -12.88 -3.81 3.33
N ALA A 29 -11.72 -3.19 3.54
CA ALA A 29 -11.25 -2.11 2.67
C ALA A 29 -9.73 -2.12 2.48
N ILE A 30 -9.29 -1.65 1.31
CA ILE A 30 -7.89 -1.51 0.95
C ILE A 30 -7.55 -0.03 0.94
N LEU A 31 -6.57 0.39 1.75
CA LEU A 31 -5.86 1.65 1.56
C LEU A 31 -4.61 1.34 0.74
N THR A 32 -4.37 2.07 -0.34
CA THR A 32 -3.23 1.80 -1.23
C THR A 32 -2.44 3.05 -1.54
N ASP A 33 -1.11 2.93 -1.63
CA ASP A 33 -0.32 3.97 -2.26
C ASP A 33 -0.57 4.01 -3.77
N LEU A 34 -0.26 5.15 -4.39
CA LEU A 34 -0.50 5.38 -5.82
C LEU A 34 0.71 5.01 -6.67
N ASP A 35 1.77 5.82 -6.55
CA ASP A 35 2.94 5.77 -7.41
C ASP A 35 3.78 4.52 -7.04
N ASN A 36 4.15 3.70 -8.03
CA ASN A 36 4.92 2.46 -7.85
C ASN A 36 4.27 1.36 -7.00
N THR A 37 3.02 1.54 -6.58
CA THR A 37 2.18 0.50 -5.97
C THR A 37 1.01 0.12 -6.90
N LEU A 38 0.10 1.07 -7.17
CA LEU A 38 -1.08 0.83 -8.00
C LEU A 38 -0.83 1.17 -9.48
N ILE A 39 0.00 2.18 -9.75
CA ILE A 39 0.31 2.63 -11.10
C ILE A 39 1.81 2.91 -11.19
N ALA A 40 2.45 2.50 -12.29
CA ALA A 40 3.82 2.90 -12.57
C ALA A 40 3.89 4.42 -12.71
N TRP A 41 4.82 5.08 -12.00
CA TRP A 41 4.87 6.55 -11.91
C TRP A 41 4.99 7.28 -13.27
N ASN A 42 5.46 6.60 -14.31
CA ASN A 42 5.63 7.10 -15.67
C ASN A 42 4.53 6.64 -16.67
N ASN A 43 3.56 5.83 -16.24
CA ASN A 43 2.48 5.33 -17.09
C ASN A 43 1.10 5.54 -16.42
N PRO A 44 0.57 6.78 -16.44
CA PRO A 44 -0.67 7.13 -15.76
C PRO A 44 -1.94 6.54 -16.42
N SER A 45 -1.82 5.85 -17.56
CA SER A 45 -2.97 5.28 -18.26
C SER A 45 -3.52 4.00 -17.60
N GLY A 46 -2.75 3.42 -16.68
CA GLY A 46 -3.03 2.15 -16.00
C GLY A 46 -3.03 0.95 -16.95
N THR A 47 -2.69 -0.22 -16.42
CA THR A 47 -2.68 -1.47 -17.19
C THR A 47 -4.08 -2.08 -17.29
N GLN A 48 -4.28 -3.01 -18.23
CA GLN A 48 -5.50 -3.83 -18.27
C GLN A 48 -5.67 -4.63 -16.97
N GLU A 49 -4.56 -5.14 -16.43
CA GLU A 49 -4.48 -5.86 -15.17
C GLU A 49 -5.03 -5.03 -14.00
N LEU A 50 -4.63 -3.75 -13.87
CA LEU A 50 -5.18 -2.84 -12.87
C LEU A 50 -6.70 -2.73 -12.97
N ARG A 51 -7.24 -2.57 -14.19
CA ARG A 51 -8.69 -2.44 -14.39
C ARG A 51 -9.44 -3.71 -14.00
N GLN A 52 -8.89 -4.87 -14.34
CA GLN A 52 -9.46 -6.16 -13.97
C GLN A 52 -9.48 -6.35 -12.46
N TRP A 53 -8.35 -6.05 -11.81
CA TRP A 53 -8.22 -6.14 -10.35
C TRP A 53 -9.19 -5.18 -9.63
N LEU A 54 -9.26 -3.92 -10.04
CA LEU A 54 -10.22 -2.95 -9.49
C LEU A 54 -11.67 -3.39 -9.68
N ASN A 55 -12.01 -3.95 -10.85
CA ASN A 55 -13.34 -4.48 -11.11
C ASN A 55 -13.68 -5.68 -10.22
N GLN A 56 -12.71 -6.56 -9.98
CA GLN A 56 -12.87 -7.70 -9.07
C GLN A 56 -13.13 -7.22 -7.63
N MET A 57 -12.38 -6.23 -7.14
CA MET A 57 -12.60 -5.61 -5.82
C MET A 57 -13.98 -4.95 -5.72
N LYS A 58 -14.35 -4.16 -6.73
CA LYS A 58 -15.65 -3.48 -6.80
C LYS A 58 -16.82 -4.45 -6.79
N THR A 59 -16.76 -5.52 -7.59
CA THR A 59 -17.80 -6.56 -7.65
C THR A 59 -17.96 -7.29 -6.32
N ASN A 60 -16.88 -7.36 -5.54
CA ASN A 60 -16.86 -7.98 -4.21
C ASN A 60 -17.10 -7.00 -3.06
N GLN A 61 -17.47 -5.75 -3.36
CA GLN A 61 -17.77 -4.70 -2.37
C GLN A 61 -16.58 -4.37 -1.45
N ILE A 62 -15.36 -4.51 -1.96
CA ILE A 62 -14.14 -4.12 -1.26
C ILE A 62 -13.68 -2.76 -1.82
N PRO A 63 -13.96 -1.64 -1.13
CA PRO A 63 -13.48 -0.34 -1.54
C PRO A 63 -11.94 -0.29 -1.56
N VAL A 64 -11.41 0.23 -2.65
CA VAL A 64 -9.99 0.56 -2.83
C VAL A 64 -9.86 2.07 -2.75
N ILE A 65 -9.17 2.57 -1.72
CA ILE A 65 -9.00 3.99 -1.44
C ILE A 65 -7.53 4.36 -1.56
N VAL A 66 -7.21 5.31 -2.42
CA VAL A 66 -5.84 5.77 -2.61
C VAL A 66 -5.44 6.71 -1.47
N VAL A 67 -4.31 6.44 -0.81
CA VAL A 67 -3.75 7.29 0.25
C VAL A 67 -2.34 7.71 -0.15
N SER A 68 -2.20 8.89 -0.74
CA SER A 68 -0.95 9.35 -1.36
C SER A 68 -0.40 10.60 -0.69
N ASN A 69 0.94 10.68 -0.60
CA ASN A 69 1.65 11.90 -0.17
C ASN A 69 1.64 13.01 -1.22
N ASN A 70 1.22 12.71 -2.44
CA ASN A 70 1.23 13.65 -3.55
C ASN A 70 0.17 14.75 -3.40
N ASN A 71 0.26 15.79 -4.23
CA ASN A 71 -0.71 16.88 -4.21
C ASN A 71 -2.06 16.44 -4.84
N HIS A 72 -3.13 17.18 -4.54
CA HIS A 72 -4.48 16.81 -4.96
C HIS A 72 -4.60 16.68 -6.47
N GLU A 73 -4.17 17.68 -7.24
CA GLU A 73 -4.25 17.71 -8.69
C GLU A 73 -3.59 16.48 -9.35
N ARG A 74 -2.41 16.07 -8.85
CA ARG A 74 -1.70 14.89 -9.36
C ARG A 74 -2.43 13.59 -9.04
N VAL A 75 -2.90 13.44 -7.79
CA VAL A 75 -3.63 12.23 -7.39
C VAL A 75 -4.93 12.13 -8.16
N GLU A 76 -5.72 13.21 -8.19
CA GLU A 76 -7.00 13.29 -8.89
C GLU A 76 -6.84 12.89 -10.37
N LYS A 77 -5.89 13.50 -11.09
CA LYS A 77 -5.63 13.19 -12.49
C LYS A 77 -5.27 11.72 -12.73
N ALA A 78 -4.57 11.08 -11.78
CA ALA A 78 -4.18 9.68 -11.89
C ALA A 78 -5.36 8.73 -11.63
N VAL A 79 -6.21 9.04 -10.66
CA VAL A 79 -7.29 8.16 -10.22
C VAL A 79 -8.63 8.40 -10.93
N GLN A 80 -8.82 9.58 -11.54
CA GLN A 80 -10.07 9.99 -12.20
C GLN A 80 -10.58 8.98 -13.22
N ARG A 81 -9.68 8.33 -13.97
CA ARG A 81 -10.03 7.34 -15.00
C ARG A 81 -10.53 6.01 -14.43
N PHE A 82 -10.27 5.76 -13.16
CA PHE A 82 -10.62 4.53 -12.45
C PHE A 82 -11.76 4.74 -11.45
N ASP A 83 -12.23 5.99 -11.29
CA ASP A 83 -13.29 6.35 -10.34
C ASP A 83 -12.96 5.90 -8.90
N LEU A 84 -11.69 6.08 -8.50
CA LEU A 84 -11.23 5.68 -7.17
C LEU A 84 -11.31 6.84 -6.16
N PRO A 85 -11.85 6.59 -4.95
CA PRO A 85 -11.73 7.53 -3.85
C PRO A 85 -10.26 7.72 -3.44
N PHE A 86 -9.93 8.92 -2.98
CA PHE A 86 -8.56 9.22 -2.58
C PHE A 86 -8.42 10.24 -1.45
N VAL A 87 -7.32 10.10 -0.71
CA VAL A 87 -6.78 11.07 0.24
C VAL A 87 -5.40 11.53 -0.26
N ALA A 88 -5.36 12.73 -0.82
CA ALA A 88 -4.11 13.41 -1.18
C ALA A 88 -3.44 14.04 0.05
N ARG A 89 -2.15 14.37 -0.06
CA ARG A 89 -1.31 14.92 1.02
C ARG A 89 -1.47 14.12 2.32
N ALA A 90 -1.34 12.81 2.22
CA ALA A 90 -1.50 11.88 3.34
C ALA A 90 -0.45 12.06 4.45
N LEU A 91 0.69 12.67 4.12
CA LEU A 91 1.82 12.90 5.04
C LEU A 91 2.36 11.61 5.69
N LYS A 92 2.30 10.47 5.01
CA LYS A 92 3.03 9.25 5.42
C LYS A 92 4.52 9.60 5.60
N PRO A 93 5.17 9.15 6.69
CA PRO A 93 4.73 8.09 7.61
C PRO A 93 3.94 8.54 8.84
N PHE A 94 3.39 9.76 8.84
CA PHE A 94 2.48 10.21 9.88
C PHE A 94 1.09 9.59 9.69
N LYS A 95 0.29 9.64 10.76
CA LYS A 95 -1.04 9.03 10.83
C LYS A 95 -2.11 9.80 10.05
N THR A 96 -1.81 11.01 9.58
CA THR A 96 -2.80 12.01 9.14
C THR A 96 -3.70 11.50 8.01
N GLY A 97 -3.12 11.02 6.91
CA GLY A 97 -3.89 10.55 5.75
C GLY A 97 -4.71 9.31 6.05
N ILE A 98 -4.11 8.32 6.72
CA ILE A 98 -4.79 7.09 7.12
C ILE A 98 -5.94 7.40 8.08
N LYS A 99 -5.74 8.24 9.10
CA LYS A 99 -6.78 8.64 10.04
C LYS A 99 -7.92 9.39 9.33
N LYS A 100 -7.61 10.21 8.32
CA LYS A 100 -8.60 10.87 7.48
C LYS A 100 -9.42 9.84 6.71
N ALA A 101 -8.78 8.88 6.04
CA ALA A 101 -9.47 7.82 5.31
C ALA A 101 -10.40 7.00 6.23
N LEU A 102 -9.90 6.53 7.38
CA LEU A 102 -10.73 5.77 8.33
C LEU A 102 -11.98 6.55 8.76
N LYS A 103 -11.84 7.85 9.04
CA LYS A 103 -12.96 8.71 9.46
C LYS A 103 -13.96 8.95 8.32
N GLU A 104 -13.46 9.25 7.12
CA GLU A 104 -14.27 9.61 5.96
C GLU A 104 -15.11 8.42 5.46
N TYR A 105 -14.51 7.23 5.45
CA TYR A 105 -15.13 6.00 4.98
C TYR A 105 -15.72 5.14 6.12
N GLN A 106 -15.71 5.63 7.36
CA GLN A 106 -16.28 4.97 8.55
C GLN A 106 -15.73 3.55 8.77
N LEU A 107 -14.42 3.37 8.58
CA LEU A 107 -13.73 2.09 8.67
C LEU A 107 -13.04 1.93 10.04
N GLN A 108 -12.99 0.70 10.53
CA GLN A 108 -12.17 0.35 11.71
C GLN A 108 -10.76 -0.10 11.33
N PRO A 109 -9.73 0.15 12.16
CA PRO A 109 -8.34 -0.22 11.84
C PRO A 109 -8.11 -1.70 11.55
N ASP A 110 -8.86 -2.60 12.20
CA ASP A 110 -8.79 -4.05 12.05
C ASP A 110 -9.45 -4.55 10.76
N GLU A 111 -10.39 -3.79 10.21
CA GLU A 111 -11.10 -4.11 8.95
C GLU A 111 -10.35 -3.61 7.70
N VAL A 112 -9.16 -3.02 7.89
CA VAL A 112 -8.45 -2.33 6.82
C VAL A 112 -7.04 -2.89 6.65
N VAL A 113 -6.54 -2.85 5.43
CA VAL A 113 -5.15 -3.11 5.11
C VAL A 113 -4.53 -1.95 4.34
N MET A 114 -3.29 -1.59 4.68
CA MET A 114 -2.50 -0.62 3.91
C MET A 114 -1.55 -1.36 2.97
N VAL A 115 -1.61 -1.07 1.68
CA VAL A 115 -0.76 -1.67 0.65
C VAL A 115 0.15 -0.61 0.07
N GLY A 116 1.46 -0.86 0.05
CA GLY A 116 2.45 0.07 -0.50
C GLY A 116 3.80 -0.60 -0.77
N ASP A 117 4.65 0.07 -1.53
CA ASP A 117 5.98 -0.44 -1.92
C ASP A 117 7.11 0.02 -0.99
N GLN A 118 6.84 0.96 -0.09
CA GLN A 118 7.82 1.57 0.81
C GLN A 118 7.56 1.24 2.29
N MET A 119 8.58 0.69 2.95
CA MET A 119 8.53 0.38 4.38
C MET A 119 8.56 1.64 5.24
N LEU A 120 9.31 2.67 4.82
CA LEU A 120 9.49 3.89 5.59
C LEU A 120 8.27 4.80 5.60
N THR A 121 7.39 4.66 4.61
CA THR A 121 6.16 5.44 4.48
C THR A 121 4.94 4.61 4.84
N ASP A 122 4.66 3.55 4.08
CA ASP A 122 3.37 2.87 4.08
C ASP A 122 3.25 1.92 5.27
N VAL A 123 4.22 0.99 5.38
CA VAL A 123 4.28 0.04 6.50
C VAL A 123 4.40 0.79 7.83
N LEU A 124 5.26 1.80 7.90
CA LEU A 124 5.42 2.58 9.12
C LEU A 124 4.17 3.38 9.50
N ALA A 125 3.47 3.97 8.53
CA ALA A 125 2.21 4.67 8.80
C ALA A 125 1.11 3.71 9.29
N ALA A 126 1.01 2.55 8.66
CA ALA A 126 0.04 1.51 9.00
C ALA A 126 0.27 0.95 10.40
N ASN A 127 1.51 0.55 10.71
CA ASN A 127 1.88 0.04 12.03
C ASN A 127 1.67 1.08 13.13
N ARG A 128 1.92 2.37 12.85
CA ARG A 128 1.59 3.46 13.78
C ARG A 128 0.09 3.59 14.05
N MET A 129 -0.74 3.19 13.10
CA MET A 129 -2.20 3.17 13.23
C MET A 129 -2.76 1.84 13.73
N ASN A 130 -1.89 0.85 14.03
CA ASN A 130 -2.28 -0.53 14.32
C ASN A 130 -3.14 -1.15 13.19
N ILE A 131 -2.86 -0.79 11.94
CA ILE A 131 -3.47 -1.34 10.74
C ILE A 131 -2.51 -2.35 10.15
N ARG A 132 -3.03 -3.47 9.64
CA ARG A 132 -2.23 -4.47 8.93
C ARG A 132 -1.66 -3.87 7.65
N SER A 133 -0.44 -4.24 7.30
CA SER A 133 0.22 -3.70 6.11
C SER A 133 0.75 -4.79 5.20
N ILE A 134 0.57 -4.59 3.90
CA ILE A 134 1.12 -5.42 2.83
C ILE A 134 2.21 -4.61 2.14
N LEU A 135 3.45 -5.10 2.20
CA LEU A 135 4.54 -4.57 1.40
C LEU A 135 4.53 -5.26 0.03
N VAL A 136 4.48 -4.50 -1.05
CA VAL A 136 4.55 -5.02 -2.42
C VAL A 136 5.89 -4.69 -3.07
N LYS A 137 6.27 -5.42 -4.11
CA LYS A 137 7.39 -4.99 -4.96
C LYS A 137 6.98 -3.77 -5.78
N PRO A 138 7.89 -2.80 -6.00
CA PRO A 138 7.58 -1.65 -6.81
C PRO A 138 7.34 -2.06 -8.27
N LEU A 139 6.33 -1.47 -8.91
CA LEU A 139 6.03 -1.73 -10.33
C LEU A 139 7.19 -1.34 -11.28
N MET A 140 8.04 -0.40 -10.86
CA MET A 140 9.25 0.00 -11.56
C MET A 140 10.41 0.20 -10.60
N GLN A 141 11.62 -0.17 -11.03
CA GLN A 141 12.83 0.10 -10.25
C GLN A 141 13.27 1.57 -10.27
N THR A 142 12.79 2.36 -11.23
CA THR A 142 13.09 3.79 -11.28
C THR A 142 12.10 4.54 -10.40
N ASP A 143 12.65 5.41 -9.58
CA ASP A 143 11.95 6.17 -8.55
C ASP A 143 12.22 7.66 -8.77
N ALA A 144 11.32 8.51 -8.30
CA ALA A 144 11.61 9.94 -8.17
C ALA A 144 12.82 10.15 -7.22
N TRP A 145 13.53 11.27 -7.38
CA TRP A 145 14.79 11.49 -6.64
C TRP A 145 14.61 11.48 -5.11
N ASN A 146 13.47 11.95 -4.63
CA ASN A 146 13.10 11.96 -3.21
C ASN A 146 12.83 10.55 -2.63
N THR A 147 12.28 9.62 -3.41
CA THR A 147 12.03 8.23 -2.96
C THR A 147 13.31 7.38 -2.94
N ARG A 148 14.32 7.73 -3.75
CA ARG A 148 15.61 7.03 -3.79
C ARG A 148 16.40 7.06 -2.47
N ILE A 149 16.31 8.17 -1.71
CA ILE A 149 16.96 8.30 -0.40
C ILE A 149 16.28 7.38 0.63
N ASN A 150 14.94 7.28 0.58
CA ASN A 150 14.18 6.36 1.41
C ASN A 150 14.58 4.91 1.14
N ARG A 151 14.73 4.52 -0.14
CA ARG A 151 15.18 3.17 -0.52
C ARG A 151 16.53 2.79 0.07
N LEU A 152 17.50 3.70 0.10
CA LEU A 152 18.81 3.44 0.71
C LEU A 152 18.71 3.21 2.23
N MET A 153 17.85 3.95 2.91
CA MET A 153 17.58 3.74 4.33
C MET A 153 16.81 2.43 4.56
N GLU A 154 15.86 2.08 3.68
CA GLU A 154 15.13 0.82 3.72
C GLU A 154 16.05 -0.39 3.58
N CYS A 155 17.01 -0.37 2.64
CA CYS A 155 17.99 -1.46 2.51
C CYS A 155 18.77 -1.69 3.81
N LYS A 156 19.12 -0.62 4.53
CA LYS A 156 19.79 -0.71 5.83
C LYS A 156 18.87 -1.30 6.90
N ILE A 157 17.61 -0.86 6.94
CA ILE A 157 16.61 -1.37 7.89
C ILE A 157 16.31 -2.85 7.64
N GLN A 158 16.13 -3.26 6.39
CA GLN A 158 15.93 -4.65 5.99
C GLN A 158 17.12 -5.51 6.41
N THR A 159 18.35 -5.05 6.14
CA THR A 159 19.57 -5.76 6.55
C THR A 159 19.65 -5.91 8.08
N GLN A 160 19.22 -4.89 8.84
CA GLN A 160 19.21 -4.95 10.30
C GLN A 160 18.10 -5.86 10.85
N LEU A 161 16.91 -5.85 10.24
CA LEU A 161 15.80 -6.73 10.58
C LEU A 161 16.17 -8.20 10.34
N ALA A 162 16.73 -8.52 9.17
CA ALA A 162 17.18 -9.87 8.84
C ALA A 162 18.23 -10.38 9.84
N LYS A 163 19.16 -9.52 10.28
CA LYS A 163 20.23 -9.89 11.22
C LYS A 163 19.79 -10.01 12.68
N LYS A 164 18.80 -9.23 13.13
CA LYS A 164 18.42 -9.17 14.56
C LYS A 164 17.21 -10.01 14.93
N GLU A 165 16.26 -10.19 14.01
CA GLU A 165 14.94 -10.77 14.31
C GLU A 165 14.69 -12.10 13.56
N ASN A 166 15.70 -12.64 12.87
CA ASN A 166 15.55 -13.76 11.93
C ASN A 166 14.38 -13.51 10.94
N PHE A 167 14.19 -12.25 10.55
CA PHE A 167 13.13 -11.83 9.65
C PHE A 167 13.47 -12.32 8.25
N GLU A 168 12.86 -13.42 7.84
CA GLU A 168 12.96 -13.92 6.47
C GLU A 168 12.10 -13.06 5.55
N ILE A 169 12.76 -12.47 4.56
CA ILE A 169 12.09 -11.78 3.45
C ILE A 169 11.48 -12.87 2.56
N GLN A 170 10.25 -13.25 2.85
CA GLN A 170 9.48 -14.20 2.06
C GLN A 170 8.46 -13.44 1.21
N TRP A 171 8.77 -13.25 -0.06
CA TRP A 171 7.81 -12.74 -1.02
C TRP A 171 6.88 -13.87 -1.44
N ARG A 172 5.58 -13.64 -1.28
CA ARG A 172 4.52 -14.60 -1.62
C ARG A 172 3.70 -14.11 -2.80
N ASN A 173 2.97 -15.00 -3.45
CA ASN A 173 1.98 -14.55 -4.41
C ASN A 173 0.67 -14.22 -3.69
N HIS A 174 0.32 -15.02 -2.69
CA HIS A 174 -0.94 -14.96 -1.94
C HIS A 174 -0.69 -14.70 -0.44
N LEU A 175 -1.74 -14.26 0.28
CA LEU A 175 -1.65 -13.99 1.72
C LEU A 175 -1.47 -15.27 2.55
N ASP A 176 -1.99 -16.39 2.07
CA ASP A 176 -2.05 -17.67 2.77
C ASP A 176 -1.00 -18.69 2.27
N ASP A 177 -0.09 -18.27 1.37
CA ASP A 177 1.07 -19.07 0.92
C ASP A 177 2.05 -19.38 2.07
#